data_AF-A0A3D3GKG2-F1
#
_entry.id   AF-A0A3D3GKG2-F1
#
_cell.length_a   1.000
_cell.length_b   1.000
_cell.length_c   1.000
_cell.angle_alpha   90.00
_cell.angle_beta   90.00
_cell.angle_gamma   90.00
#
_symmetry.space_group_name_H-M   'P 1'
#
loop_
_entity.id
_entity.type
_entity.pdbx_description
1 polymer ?
#
loop_
_entity_poly.entity_id
_entity_poly.type
_entity_poly.pdbx_seq_one_letter_code
_entity_poly.pdbx_strand_id
1 'polypeptide(L)'
;MGVRFLRSSFSLSLILHAFLVFACGILTLQRPALNPSSRKIWVELEHRRVSPATPASRPLDQNRVRQQIVQTERGKEVKTAAKDAFLGERTQIVDEQTVNREKMIAMGKASREKTAKPKIKSEEPEKALSNFGVAVPAALSQRTELLRDDGAEARWNTGGNPQDYVKGFAEASRTALNTKEYVFYGYFQRIRERLDRAWVPILRTKLTKFYRTGRQLASDMDHTTKVVVTLNPKGEITRVSIVGESGVHDLDDAAINAFNKAGPFPNPPRGIVDRNGEIQIPWEFILKT
;
A
#
# COMPACT_ATOMS: atom_id res chain seq x y z
N MET A 1 29.91 -51.69 62.84
CA MET A 1 28.63 -51.03 62.52
C MET A 1 28.88 -50.02 61.40
N GLY A 2 28.01 -50.00 60.39
CA GLY A 2 27.75 -48.84 59.54
C GLY A 2 28.65 -48.62 58.32
N VAL A 3 28.25 -49.13 57.14
CA VAL A 3 28.23 -48.39 55.86
C VAL A 3 27.30 -49.13 54.87
N ARG A 4 25.97 -49.03 55.02
CA ARG A 4 25.03 -49.54 53.98
C ARG A 4 23.90 -48.59 53.59
N PHE A 5 23.81 -47.41 54.19
CA PHE A 5 22.66 -46.51 53.97
C PHE A 5 22.89 -45.36 52.99
N LEU A 6 24.12 -45.07 52.52
CA LEU A 6 24.36 -43.91 51.64
C LEU A 6 24.12 -44.15 50.13
N ARG A 7 24.04 -45.40 49.67
CA ARG A 7 23.83 -45.69 48.23
C ARG A 7 22.37 -45.59 47.78
N SER A 8 21.41 -45.70 48.71
CA SER A 8 19.98 -45.63 48.42
C SER A 8 19.53 -44.21 48.08
N SER A 9 20.04 -43.20 48.78
CA SER A 9 19.59 -41.82 48.65
C SER A 9 19.96 -41.19 47.31
N PHE A 10 21.12 -41.54 46.75
CA PHE A 10 21.56 -41.04 45.44
C PHE A 10 20.70 -41.60 44.30
N SER A 11 20.39 -42.90 44.33
CA SER A 11 19.53 -43.53 43.33
C SER A 11 18.10 -43.00 43.39
N LEU A 12 17.57 -42.73 44.59
CA LEU A 12 16.24 -42.17 44.76
C LEU A 12 16.14 -40.73 44.23
N SER A 13 17.18 -39.92 44.49
CA SER A 13 17.27 -38.54 43.97
C SER A 13 17.35 -38.50 42.44
N LEU A 14 18.10 -39.43 41.84
CA LEU A 14 18.23 -39.52 40.39
C LEU A 14 16.90 -39.90 39.71
N ILE A 15 16.15 -40.83 40.30
CA ILE A 15 14.82 -41.21 39.82
C ILE A 15 13.83 -40.05 39.94
N LEU A 16 13.86 -39.30 41.05
CA LEU A 16 13.01 -38.13 41.25
C LEU A 16 13.29 -37.03 40.22
N HIS A 17 14.57 -36.75 39.94
CA HIS A 17 14.96 -35.77 38.92
C HIS A 17 14.58 -36.25 37.51
N ALA A 18 14.77 -37.53 37.19
CA ALA A 18 14.34 -38.08 35.91
C ALA A 18 12.82 -37.97 35.72
N PHE A 19 12.05 -38.23 36.77
CA PHE A 19 10.60 -38.07 36.74
C PHE A 19 10.17 -36.61 36.58
N LEU A 20 10.84 -35.68 37.26
CA LEU A 20 10.55 -34.25 37.16
C LEU A 20 10.89 -33.70 35.77
N VAL A 21 12.02 -34.10 35.18
CA VAL A 21 12.39 -33.75 33.79
C VAL A 21 11.39 -34.34 32.80
N PHE A 22 10.95 -35.58 33.01
CA PHE A 22 9.93 -36.22 32.17
C PHE A 22 8.57 -35.51 32.30
N ALA A 23 8.14 -35.16 33.51
CA ALA A 23 6.92 -34.40 33.75
C ALA A 23 6.98 -32.98 33.14
N CYS A 24 8.12 -32.29 33.26
CA CYS A 24 8.37 -31.02 32.57
C CYS A 24 8.38 -31.16 31.04
N GLY A 25 8.92 -32.27 30.52
CA GLY A 25 8.84 -32.62 29.11
C GLY A 25 7.40 -32.77 28.64
N ILE A 26 6.58 -33.54 29.37
CA ILE A 26 5.16 -33.71 29.05
C ILE A 26 4.41 -32.37 29.10
N LEU A 27 4.69 -31.51 30.10
CA LEU A 27 4.08 -30.18 30.21
C LEU A 27 4.51 -29.22 29.09
N THR A 28 5.72 -29.35 28.55
CA THR A 28 6.16 -28.57 27.38
C THR A 28 5.56 -29.11 26.08
N LEU A 29 5.32 -30.43 25.97
CA LEU A 29 4.56 -31.03 24.86
C LEU A 29 3.06 -30.70 24.91
N GLN A 30 2.50 -30.43 26.09
CA GLN A 30 1.11 -30.01 26.27
C GLN A 30 0.88 -28.51 26.08
N ARG A 31 1.87 -27.71 25.69
CA ARG A 31 1.61 -26.32 25.29
C ARG A 31 0.70 -26.37 24.07
N PRO A 32 -0.58 -25.95 24.17
CA PRO A 32 -1.38 -25.79 22.98
C PRO A 32 -0.62 -24.80 22.11
N ALA A 33 -0.31 -25.18 20.88
CA ALA A 33 0.15 -24.22 19.91
C ALA A 33 -0.87 -23.07 19.94
N LEU A 34 -0.45 -21.91 20.44
CA LEU A 34 -1.07 -20.65 20.06
C LEU A 34 -0.80 -20.55 18.58
N ASN A 35 -1.60 -21.27 17.80
CA ASN A 35 -1.70 -21.14 16.38
C ASN A 35 -2.56 -19.89 16.24
N PRO A 36 -1.98 -18.68 15.99
CA PRO A 36 -2.80 -17.65 15.42
C PRO A 36 -3.32 -18.28 14.14
N SER A 37 -4.61 -18.61 14.14
CA SER A 37 -5.30 -19.03 12.93
C SER A 37 -5.11 -17.87 11.97
N SER A 38 -4.05 -17.96 11.16
CA SER A 38 -3.88 -17.17 9.96
C SER A 38 -4.95 -17.74 9.06
N ARG A 39 -6.18 -17.26 9.30
CA ARG A 39 -7.32 -17.55 8.46
C ARG A 39 -6.92 -16.95 7.13
N LYS A 40 -6.33 -17.79 6.27
CA LYS A 40 -6.08 -17.47 4.87
C LYS A 40 -7.47 -17.15 4.34
N ILE A 41 -7.75 -15.86 4.18
CA ILE A 41 -9.00 -15.38 3.62
C ILE A 41 -8.93 -15.78 2.16
N TRP A 42 -9.65 -16.85 1.81
CA TRP A 42 -9.89 -17.19 0.43
C TRP A 42 -10.79 -16.09 -0.14
N VAL A 43 -10.18 -15.24 -0.97
CA VAL A 43 -10.92 -14.33 -1.85
C VAL A 43 -11.45 -15.21 -2.97
N GLU A 44 -12.69 -15.67 -2.83
CA GLU A 44 -13.44 -16.16 -3.97
C GLU A 44 -13.61 -14.96 -4.91
N LEU A 45 -12.88 -14.98 -6.02
CA LEU A 45 -13.06 -14.07 -7.15
C LEU A 45 -14.38 -14.44 -7.81
N GLU A 46 -15.49 -14.18 -7.14
CA GLU A 46 -16.78 -14.17 -7.80
C GLU A 46 -16.79 -12.95 -8.72
N HIS A 47 -16.25 -13.16 -9.92
CA HIS A 47 -16.42 -12.27 -11.06
C HIS A 47 -17.93 -12.27 -11.32
N ARG A 48 -18.63 -11.38 -10.61
CA ARG A 48 -20.01 -11.06 -10.93
C ARG A 48 -19.96 -10.54 -12.36
N ARG A 49 -20.24 -11.40 -13.33
CA ARG A 49 -20.39 -11.01 -14.73
C ARG A 49 -21.54 -10.02 -14.75
N VAL A 50 -21.22 -8.75 -14.69
CA VAL A 50 -22.16 -7.70 -15.03
C VAL A 50 -22.43 -7.95 -16.51
N SER A 51 -23.65 -8.39 -16.81
CA SER A 51 -24.13 -8.59 -18.18
C SER A 51 -23.75 -7.37 -19.01
N PRO A 52 -23.23 -7.51 -20.25
CA PRO A 52 -22.68 -6.40 -21.02
C PRO A 52 -23.79 -5.48 -21.49
N ALA A 53 -24.26 -4.61 -20.60
CA ALA A 53 -24.87 -3.36 -20.99
C ALA A 53 -23.72 -2.46 -21.44
N THR A 54 -23.63 -2.30 -22.76
CA THR A 54 -22.93 -1.27 -23.55
C THR A 54 -21.96 -0.35 -22.78
N PRO A 55 -20.68 -0.25 -23.19
CA PRO A 55 -19.76 0.75 -22.65
C PRO A 55 -20.12 2.12 -23.23
N ALA A 56 -21.22 2.69 -22.78
CA ALA A 56 -21.40 4.13 -22.81
C ALA A 56 -20.57 4.66 -21.64
N SER A 57 -19.56 5.44 -21.96
CA SER A 57 -18.89 6.37 -21.05
C SER A 57 -19.94 7.22 -20.34
N ARG A 58 -20.52 6.69 -19.26
CA ARG A 58 -21.36 7.48 -18.37
C ARG A 58 -20.45 8.57 -17.82
N PRO A 59 -20.81 9.86 -17.99
CA PRO A 59 -20.12 10.93 -17.30
C PRO A 59 -20.07 10.53 -15.82
N LEU A 60 -18.90 10.65 -15.20
CA LEU A 60 -18.74 10.51 -13.74
C LEU A 60 -19.92 11.24 -13.10
N ASP A 61 -20.81 10.49 -12.46
CA ASP A 61 -21.96 11.06 -11.76
C ASP A 61 -21.41 12.12 -10.82
N GLN A 62 -21.67 13.40 -11.13
CA GLN A 62 -21.14 14.53 -10.38
C GLN A 62 -21.52 14.43 -8.90
N ASN A 63 -22.61 13.72 -8.60
CA ASN A 63 -23.05 13.46 -7.24
C ASN A 63 -22.12 12.50 -6.49
N ARG A 64 -21.56 11.48 -7.17
CA ARG A 64 -20.58 10.56 -6.57
C ARG A 64 -19.25 11.24 -6.29
N VAL A 65 -18.78 12.11 -7.18
CA VAL A 65 -17.54 12.88 -6.99
C VAL A 65 -17.64 13.75 -5.73
N ARG A 66 -18.82 14.33 -5.46
CA ARG A 66 -19.07 15.16 -4.27
C ARG A 66 -19.15 14.37 -2.96
N GLN A 67 -19.34 13.05 -3.02
CA GLN A 67 -19.31 12.16 -1.84
C GLN A 67 -17.91 11.61 -1.55
N GLN A 68 -16.90 12.00 -2.32
CA GLN A 68 -15.53 11.59 -2.08
C GLN A 68 -14.95 12.28 -0.84
N ILE A 69 -14.20 11.50 -0.06
CA ILE A 69 -13.47 12.00 1.11
C ILE A 69 -12.10 12.50 0.66
N VAL A 70 -11.81 13.78 0.90
CA VAL A 70 -10.60 14.46 0.43
C VAL A 70 -9.73 14.99 1.58
N GLN A 71 -8.42 14.93 1.41
CA GLN A 71 -7.41 15.64 2.20
C GLN A 71 -7.09 16.98 1.53
N THR A 72 -7.31 18.07 2.24
CA THR A 72 -7.10 19.43 1.74
C THR A 72 -6.50 20.33 2.82
N GLU A 73 -5.84 21.41 2.40
CA GLU A 73 -5.34 22.43 3.31
C GLU A 73 -6.47 23.15 4.05
N ARG A 74 -6.12 23.76 5.18
CA ARG A 74 -7.07 24.50 6.01
C ARG A 74 -7.49 25.78 5.31
N GLY A 75 -8.79 25.89 5.05
CA GLY A 75 -9.44 27.11 4.58
C GLY A 75 -10.13 27.86 5.71
N LYS A 76 -11.11 28.69 5.35
CA LYS A 76 -11.96 29.39 6.31
C LYS A 76 -13.10 28.49 6.77
N GLU A 77 -13.16 28.23 8.07
CA GLU A 77 -14.22 27.42 8.67
C GLU A 77 -15.56 28.15 8.63
N VAL A 78 -16.61 27.45 8.22
CA VAL A 78 -17.97 28.00 8.09
C VAL A 78 -19.00 27.04 8.66
N LYS A 79 -20.12 27.58 9.15
CA LYS A 79 -21.21 26.78 9.71
C LYS A 79 -22.00 25.99 8.64
N THR A 80 -22.01 26.48 7.40
CA THR A 80 -22.79 25.89 6.31
C THR A 80 -21.87 25.59 5.13
N ALA A 81 -21.85 24.32 4.70
CA ALA A 81 -21.05 23.87 3.58
C ALA A 81 -21.56 24.44 2.25
N ALA A 82 -20.64 24.66 1.32
CA ALA A 82 -20.98 24.96 -0.07
C ALA A 82 -21.70 23.75 -0.73
N LYS A 83 -22.51 24.01 -1.77
CA LYS A 83 -23.30 22.96 -2.45
C LYS A 83 -22.43 21.95 -3.19
N ASP A 84 -21.24 22.36 -3.58
CA ASP A 84 -20.22 21.59 -4.31
C ASP A 84 -19.13 21.04 -3.37
N ALA A 85 -19.30 21.14 -2.05
CA ALA A 85 -18.30 20.72 -1.08
C ALA A 85 -18.11 19.19 -1.06
N PHE A 86 -16.85 18.76 -1.03
CA PHE A 86 -16.43 17.39 -0.81
C PHE A 86 -16.57 16.97 0.65
N LEU A 87 -16.36 15.70 0.99
CA LEU A 87 -16.31 15.27 2.38
C LEU A 87 -14.89 15.47 2.94
N GLY A 88 -14.76 16.10 4.10
CA GLY A 88 -13.46 16.40 4.70
C GLY A 88 -13.48 16.42 6.23
N GLU A 89 -12.36 16.84 6.81
CA GLU A 89 -12.18 16.92 8.26
C GLU A 89 -13.15 17.91 8.92
N ARG A 90 -13.42 19.03 8.23
CA ARG A 90 -14.19 20.15 8.73
C ARG A 90 -15.00 20.80 7.63
N THR A 91 -15.99 21.57 8.02
CA THR A 91 -16.77 22.37 7.08
C THR A 91 -16.01 23.67 6.79
N GLN A 92 -15.48 23.82 5.58
CA GLN A 92 -14.68 24.97 5.19
C GLN A 92 -14.92 25.39 3.74
N ILE A 93 -14.62 26.66 3.49
CA ILE A 93 -14.53 27.25 2.16
C ILE A 93 -13.10 27.74 1.90
N VAL A 94 -12.70 27.67 0.64
CA VAL A 94 -11.42 28.20 0.15
C VAL A 94 -11.69 29.27 -0.90
N ASP A 95 -10.76 30.23 -1.04
CA ASP A 95 -10.91 31.34 -1.99
C ASP A 95 -10.88 30.83 -3.44
N GLU A 96 -9.95 29.90 -3.73
CA GLU A 96 -9.84 29.21 -5.02
C GLU A 96 -9.68 27.71 -4.79
N GLN A 97 -10.50 26.92 -5.51
CA GLN A 97 -10.42 25.47 -5.45
C GLN A 97 -9.34 24.96 -6.42
N THR A 98 -8.31 24.32 -5.86
CA THR A 98 -7.12 23.87 -6.58
C THR A 98 -6.70 22.46 -6.18
N VAL A 99 -6.00 21.77 -7.07
CA VAL A 99 -5.50 20.40 -6.85
C VAL A 99 -3.99 20.33 -7.10
N ASN A 100 -3.26 19.61 -6.26
CA ASN A 100 -1.86 19.31 -6.49
C ASN A 100 -1.71 18.07 -7.38
N ARG A 101 -1.20 18.25 -8.60
CA ARG A 101 -0.96 17.16 -9.57
C ARG A 101 0.40 16.48 -9.43
N GLU A 102 1.41 17.16 -8.88
CA GLU A 102 2.78 16.66 -8.76
C GLU A 102 2.92 15.51 -7.75
N LYS A 103 1.97 15.35 -6.82
CA LYS A 103 2.00 14.36 -5.73
C LYS A 103 1.16 13.10 -5.98
N MET A 104 0.54 12.96 -7.14
CA MET A 104 -0.11 11.69 -7.51
C MET A 104 0.96 10.69 -7.92
N ILE A 105 0.73 9.39 -7.64
CA ILE A 105 1.59 8.31 -8.16
C ILE A 105 1.40 8.30 -9.69
N ALA A 106 2.21 9.09 -10.37
CA ALA A 106 2.24 9.21 -11.81
C ALA A 106 3.49 8.47 -12.31
N MET A 107 3.31 7.65 -13.33
CA MET A 107 4.45 7.13 -14.06
C MET A 107 5.01 8.24 -14.94
N GLY A 108 6.19 8.75 -14.60
CA GLY A 108 6.83 9.78 -15.41
C GLY A 108 7.20 9.25 -16.80
N LYS A 109 6.60 9.83 -17.86
CA LYS A 109 7.29 9.93 -19.16
C LYS A 109 8.67 10.54 -18.87
N ALA A 110 9.72 9.97 -19.48
CA ALA A 110 11.09 10.43 -19.29
C ALA A 110 11.19 11.92 -19.66
N SER A 111 11.03 12.80 -18.66
CA SER A 111 11.37 14.20 -18.80
C SER A 111 12.88 14.22 -18.94
N ARG A 112 13.36 14.53 -20.15
CA ARG A 112 14.72 15.03 -20.35
C ARG A 112 14.80 16.38 -19.66
N GLU A 113 14.86 16.34 -18.35
CA GLU A 113 15.31 17.45 -17.54
C GLU A 113 16.76 17.67 -17.93
N LYS A 114 17.02 18.72 -18.71
CA LYS A 114 18.37 19.22 -18.96
C LYS A 114 18.87 19.83 -17.66
N THR A 115 19.15 18.98 -16.68
CA THR A 115 19.92 19.38 -15.51
C THR A 115 21.34 19.64 -16.00
N ALA A 116 21.72 20.91 -16.00
CA ALA A 116 23.10 21.32 -16.17
C ALA A 116 23.96 20.52 -15.19
N LYS A 117 24.88 19.70 -15.72
CA LYS A 117 25.81 18.90 -14.91
C LYS A 117 26.54 19.82 -13.93
N PRO A 118 26.47 19.61 -12.60
CA PRO A 118 27.48 20.17 -11.73
C PRO A 118 28.80 19.49 -12.08
N LYS A 119 29.81 20.31 -12.38
CA LYS A 119 31.17 19.88 -12.74
C LYS A 119 31.84 19.34 -11.47
N ILE A 120 31.50 18.12 -11.09
CA ILE A 120 32.24 17.38 -10.06
C ILE A 120 33.57 16.97 -10.71
N LYS A 121 34.68 17.54 -10.24
CA LYS A 121 36.02 17.03 -10.53
C LYS A 121 36.08 15.61 -9.96
N SER A 122 36.02 14.61 -10.83
CA SER A 122 36.38 13.24 -10.49
C SER A 122 37.89 13.20 -10.27
N GLU A 123 38.32 13.01 -9.03
CA GLU A 123 39.63 12.42 -8.76
C GLU A 123 39.60 10.97 -9.26
N GLU A 124 40.60 10.61 -10.06
CA GLU A 124 40.80 9.30 -10.68
C GLU A 124 40.88 8.17 -9.65
N PRO A 125 40.22 7.02 -9.87
CA PRO A 125 40.64 5.76 -9.29
C PRO A 125 41.40 4.94 -10.35
N GLU A 126 42.37 5.52 -11.06
CA GLU A 126 43.17 4.78 -12.06
C GLU A 126 44.53 4.27 -11.54
N LYS A 127 44.88 4.54 -10.26
CA LYS A 127 46.22 4.19 -9.75
C LYS A 127 46.27 3.13 -8.65
N ALA A 128 45.18 2.42 -8.36
CA ALA A 128 45.18 1.40 -7.31
C ALA A 128 45.34 -0.05 -7.79
N LEU A 129 45.17 -0.33 -9.10
CA LEU A 129 45.19 -1.70 -9.63
C LEU A 129 46.31 -1.99 -10.64
N SER A 130 47.03 -0.96 -11.11
CA SER A 130 48.18 -1.10 -12.01
C SER A 130 49.45 -1.61 -11.31
N ASN A 131 49.53 -1.54 -9.98
CA ASN A 131 50.67 -2.06 -9.20
C ASN A 131 50.69 -3.60 -9.07
N PHE A 132 49.70 -4.32 -9.60
CA PHE A 132 49.65 -5.79 -9.56
C PHE A 132 50.00 -6.49 -10.89
N GLY A 133 50.46 -5.75 -11.90
CA GLY A 133 51.02 -6.35 -13.13
C GLY A 133 50.03 -7.14 -14.00
N VAL A 134 48.72 -6.99 -13.76
CA VAL A 134 47.68 -7.62 -14.58
C VAL A 134 47.12 -6.60 -15.56
N ALA A 135 47.36 -6.81 -16.85
CA ALA A 135 46.75 -6.01 -17.90
C ALA A 135 45.25 -6.32 -17.96
N VAL A 136 44.40 -5.31 -17.69
CA VAL A 136 42.95 -5.44 -17.86
C VAL A 136 42.64 -5.30 -19.36
N PRO A 137 42.12 -6.34 -20.04
CA PRO A 137 41.76 -6.24 -21.45
C PRO A 137 40.61 -5.23 -21.63
N ALA A 138 40.70 -4.40 -22.69
CA ALA A 138 39.70 -3.37 -23.02
C ALA A 138 38.25 -3.90 -23.16
N ALA A 139 38.08 -5.21 -23.34
CA ALA A 139 36.78 -5.87 -23.34
C ALA A 139 36.09 -5.83 -21.95
N LEU A 140 36.85 -5.75 -20.84
CA LEU A 140 36.27 -5.62 -19.51
C LEU A 140 35.80 -4.21 -19.21
N SER A 141 36.52 -3.16 -19.64
CA SER A 141 36.06 -1.77 -19.50
C SER A 141 34.79 -1.51 -20.31
N GLN A 142 34.71 -2.09 -21.52
CA GLN A 142 33.51 -2.02 -22.36
C GLN A 142 32.35 -2.84 -21.77
N ARG A 143 32.65 -3.95 -21.07
CA ARG A 143 31.65 -4.70 -20.29
C ARG A 143 31.21 -3.93 -19.05
N THR A 144 32.07 -3.15 -18.41
CA THR A 144 31.70 -2.26 -17.30
C THR A 144 30.83 -1.10 -17.79
N GLU A 145 31.04 -0.58 -19.00
CA GLU A 145 30.14 0.39 -19.66
C GLU A 145 28.80 -0.23 -20.07
N LEU A 146 28.78 -1.47 -20.57
CA LEU A 146 27.53 -2.19 -20.87
C LEU A 146 26.81 -2.69 -19.61
N LEU A 147 27.51 -2.81 -18.48
CA LEU A 147 26.96 -3.08 -17.15
C LEU A 147 26.68 -1.80 -16.36
N ARG A 148 26.90 -0.61 -16.94
CA ARG A 148 26.12 0.57 -16.56
C ARG A 148 24.73 0.31 -17.12
N ASP A 149 24.02 -0.53 -16.37
CA ASP A 149 22.57 -0.57 -16.32
C ASP A 149 22.14 0.87 -15.99
N ASP A 150 22.07 1.69 -17.04
CA ASP A 150 21.30 2.91 -17.08
C ASP A 150 19.86 2.43 -16.98
N GLY A 151 19.51 1.95 -15.79
CA GLY A 151 18.22 1.45 -15.43
C GLY A 151 17.27 2.55 -15.81
N ALA A 152 16.54 2.33 -16.90
CA ALA A 152 15.22 2.87 -17.07
C ALA A 152 14.31 2.24 -15.98
N GLU A 153 14.72 2.34 -14.72
CA GLU A 153 13.81 2.49 -13.61
C GLU A 153 12.95 3.67 -14.03
N ALA A 154 11.71 3.39 -14.45
CA ALA A 154 10.69 4.42 -14.54
C ALA A 154 10.89 5.31 -13.31
N ARG A 155 11.29 6.58 -13.50
CA ARG A 155 11.54 7.49 -12.38
C ARG A 155 10.18 7.74 -11.74
N TRP A 156 9.84 6.92 -10.76
CA TRP A 156 8.64 7.03 -9.97
C TRP A 156 8.75 8.33 -9.19
N ASN A 157 7.91 9.31 -9.52
CA ASN A 157 7.76 10.47 -8.65
C ASN A 157 6.90 10.05 -7.45
N THR A 158 7.54 9.42 -6.46
CA THR A 158 6.90 8.99 -5.20
C THR A 158 7.14 10.00 -4.08
N GLY A 159 7.36 11.27 -4.42
CA GLY A 159 7.81 12.33 -3.50
C GLY A 159 6.77 12.85 -2.50
N GLY A 160 5.65 12.17 -2.29
CA GLY A 160 4.61 12.60 -1.34
C GLY A 160 3.62 11.51 -0.98
N ASN A 161 2.91 11.71 0.14
CA ASN A 161 1.74 10.91 0.48
C ASN A 161 0.76 10.89 -0.70
N PRO A 162 0.15 9.73 -1.04
CA PRO A 162 -0.83 9.63 -2.11
C PRO A 162 -1.94 10.69 -1.94
N GLN A 163 -1.95 11.67 -2.83
CA GLN A 163 -2.93 12.74 -2.83
C GLN A 163 -4.25 12.25 -3.44
N ASP A 164 -5.36 12.77 -2.93
CA ASP A 164 -6.69 12.50 -3.49
C ASP A 164 -6.81 12.95 -4.94
N TYR A 165 -7.29 12.03 -5.78
CA TYR A 165 -7.56 12.29 -7.19
C TYR A 165 -8.90 13.00 -7.33
N VAL A 166 -8.87 14.25 -7.80
CA VAL A 166 -10.05 15.07 -8.10
C VAL A 166 -9.83 15.78 -9.44
N LYS A 167 -10.81 15.72 -10.36
CA LYS A 167 -10.73 16.36 -11.68
C LYS A 167 -11.48 17.70 -11.69
N GLY A 168 -11.08 18.60 -12.61
CA GLY A 168 -11.86 19.80 -12.95
C GLY A 168 -11.50 21.06 -12.16
N PHE A 169 -10.39 21.05 -11.43
CA PHE A 169 -9.88 22.19 -10.66
C PHE A 169 -8.54 22.68 -11.21
N ALA A 170 -8.20 23.93 -10.94
CA ALA A 170 -6.92 24.50 -11.34
C ALA A 170 -5.77 23.81 -10.60
N GLU A 171 -4.62 23.71 -11.24
CA GLU A 171 -3.44 23.07 -10.67
C GLU A 171 -2.66 24.06 -9.81
N ALA A 172 -2.33 23.68 -8.57
CA ALA A 172 -1.52 24.47 -7.66
C ALA A 172 -0.54 23.60 -6.85
N SER A 173 0.36 24.24 -6.10
CA SER A 173 1.33 23.53 -5.25
C SER A 173 0.69 22.77 -4.09
N ARG A 174 -0.57 23.05 -3.78
CA ARG A 174 -1.32 22.55 -2.62
C ARG A 174 -2.76 22.28 -3.04
N THR A 175 -3.40 21.30 -2.42
CA THR A 175 -4.81 20.98 -2.69
C THR A 175 -5.69 21.79 -1.74
N ALA A 176 -6.44 22.75 -2.28
CA ALA A 176 -7.42 23.56 -1.56
C ALA A 176 -8.81 23.26 -2.12
N LEU A 177 -9.70 22.65 -1.33
CA LEU A 177 -11.04 22.26 -1.75
C LEU A 177 -12.07 22.68 -0.70
N ASN A 178 -13.27 23.01 -1.18
CA ASN A 178 -14.42 23.21 -0.31
C ASN A 178 -14.80 21.85 0.30
N THR A 179 -14.96 21.79 1.62
CA THR A 179 -15.34 20.55 2.30
C THR A 179 -16.49 20.75 3.26
N LYS A 180 -17.27 19.70 3.42
CA LYS A 180 -18.24 19.49 4.47
C LYS A 180 -17.65 18.50 5.46
N GLU A 181 -17.79 18.80 6.74
CA GLU A 181 -17.37 17.88 7.80
C GLU A 181 -18.04 16.52 7.64
N TYR A 182 -17.22 15.48 7.69
CA TYR A 182 -17.68 14.11 7.68
C TYR A 182 -17.35 13.43 9.00
N VAL A 183 -18.41 12.96 9.69
CA VAL A 183 -18.32 12.39 11.05
C VAL A 183 -17.32 11.23 11.14
N PHE A 184 -17.17 10.45 10.07
CA PHE A 184 -16.27 9.30 10.04
C PHE A 184 -14.90 9.60 9.41
N TYR A 185 -14.59 10.86 9.07
CA TYR A 185 -13.35 11.27 8.40
C TYR A 185 -12.12 10.67 9.08
N GLY A 186 -11.99 10.83 10.40
CA GLY A 186 -10.85 10.32 11.15
C GLY A 186 -10.65 8.80 11.05
N TYR A 187 -11.71 8.01 10.80
CA TYR A 187 -11.58 6.58 10.56
C TYR A 187 -11.02 6.29 9.17
N PHE A 188 -11.59 6.93 8.13
CA PHE A 188 -11.12 6.80 6.75
C PHE A 188 -9.67 7.27 6.57
N GLN A 189 -9.26 8.31 7.31
CA GLN A 189 -7.87 8.75 7.31
C GLN A 189 -6.91 7.67 7.83
N ARG A 190 -7.25 6.99 8.93
CA ARG A 190 -6.43 5.87 9.44
C ARG A 190 -6.36 4.70 8.45
N ILE A 191 -7.45 4.43 7.73
CA ILE A 191 -7.47 3.40 6.68
C ILE A 191 -6.52 3.82 5.56
N ARG A 192 -6.65 5.04 5.04
CA ARG A 192 -5.81 5.61 3.99
C ARG A 192 -4.32 5.51 4.34
N GLU A 193 -3.92 6.03 5.51
CA GLU A 193 -2.52 6.02 5.93
C GLU A 193 -1.93 4.61 5.99
N ARG A 194 -2.69 3.61 6.47
CA ARG A 194 -2.26 2.21 6.47
C ARG A 194 -2.18 1.64 5.06
N LEU A 195 -3.17 1.97 4.23
CA LEU A 195 -3.27 1.51 2.86
C LEU A 195 -2.14 2.06 2.01
N ASP A 196 -1.81 3.34 2.11
CA ASP A 196 -0.74 4.01 1.36
C ASP A 196 0.63 3.36 1.61
N ARG A 197 0.92 3.04 2.88
CA ARG A 197 2.15 2.33 3.26
C ARG A 197 2.25 0.93 2.64
N ALA A 198 1.13 0.25 2.44
CA ALA A 198 1.09 -1.06 1.82
C ALA A 198 1.06 -0.98 0.28
N TRP A 199 0.32 -0.02 -0.27
CA TRP A 199 0.04 0.13 -1.70
C TRP A 199 1.29 0.46 -2.49
N VAL A 200 2.04 1.49 -2.09
CA VAL A 200 3.18 2.00 -2.88
C VAL A 200 4.23 0.91 -3.18
N PRO A 201 4.70 0.10 -2.20
CA PRO A 201 5.66 -0.98 -2.48
C PRO A 201 5.08 -2.12 -3.34
N ILE A 202 3.81 -2.49 -3.11
CA ILE A 202 3.14 -3.57 -3.84
C ILE A 202 2.95 -3.16 -5.30
N LEU A 203 2.45 -1.94 -5.53
CA LEU A 203 2.26 -1.36 -6.85
C LEU A 203 3.57 -1.31 -7.63
N ARG A 204 4.65 -0.78 -7.02
CA ARG A 204 5.97 -0.72 -7.65
C ARG A 204 6.43 -2.11 -8.07
N THR A 205 6.31 -3.10 -7.19
CA THR A 205 6.72 -4.48 -7.47
C THR A 205 5.94 -5.08 -8.65
N LYS A 206 4.61 -4.91 -8.64
CA LYS A 206 3.72 -5.40 -9.71
C LYS A 206 4.02 -4.73 -11.04
N LEU A 207 4.24 -3.42 -11.04
CA LEU A 207 4.56 -2.67 -12.26
C LEU A 207 5.95 -2.99 -12.79
N THR A 208 6.99 -3.07 -11.96
CA THR A 208 8.32 -3.50 -12.40
C THR A 208 8.28 -4.88 -13.06
N LYS A 209 7.52 -5.83 -12.48
CA LYS A 209 7.31 -7.14 -13.10
C LYS A 209 6.54 -7.03 -14.43
N PHE A 210 5.49 -6.22 -14.46
CA PHE A 210 4.70 -5.97 -15.67
C PHE A 210 5.56 -5.45 -16.83
N TYR A 211 6.37 -4.41 -16.60
CA TYR A 211 7.24 -3.86 -17.65
C TYR A 211 8.37 -4.81 -18.06
N ARG A 212 8.93 -5.59 -17.12
CA ARG A 212 9.93 -6.61 -17.45
C ARG A 212 9.43 -7.68 -18.40
N THR A 213 8.12 -7.91 -18.48
CA THR A 213 7.53 -8.82 -19.46
C THR A 213 7.37 -8.21 -20.87
N GLY A 214 7.83 -6.97 -21.09
CA GLY A 214 7.67 -6.25 -22.36
C GLY A 214 6.28 -5.64 -22.57
N ARG A 215 5.38 -5.77 -21.59
CA ARG A 215 4.06 -5.14 -21.62
C ARG A 215 4.17 -3.66 -21.27
N GLN A 216 3.32 -2.83 -21.88
CA GLN A 216 3.23 -1.40 -21.61
C GLN A 216 1.80 -1.03 -21.23
N LEU A 217 1.67 -0.11 -20.28
CA LEU A 217 0.39 0.51 -20.00
C LEU A 217 0.04 1.50 -21.12
N ALA A 218 -1.25 1.64 -21.41
CA ALA A 218 -1.70 2.65 -22.35
C ALA A 218 -1.31 4.04 -21.80
N SER A 219 -0.65 4.84 -22.63
CA SER A 219 -0.25 6.20 -22.25
C SER A 219 -1.47 7.10 -22.18
N ASP A 220 -1.43 8.10 -21.29
CA ASP A 220 -2.46 9.14 -21.18
C ASP A 220 -3.86 8.59 -20.80
N MET A 221 -3.91 7.42 -20.14
CA MET A 221 -5.13 6.80 -19.65
C MET A 221 -5.10 6.65 -18.12
N ASP A 222 -6.25 6.89 -17.47
CA ASP A 222 -6.39 6.63 -16.04
C ASP A 222 -6.82 5.16 -15.84
N HIS A 223 -5.98 4.37 -15.17
CA HIS A 223 -6.31 3.01 -14.77
C HIS A 223 -6.96 3.02 -13.39
N THR A 224 -8.25 2.69 -13.31
CA THR A 224 -9.02 2.73 -12.06
C THR A 224 -9.50 1.36 -11.63
N THR A 225 -9.00 0.84 -10.50
CA THR A 225 -9.54 -0.36 -9.85
C THR A 225 -10.54 0.07 -8.78
N LYS A 226 -11.77 -0.42 -8.85
CA LYS A 226 -12.82 -0.15 -7.86
C LYS A 226 -13.05 -1.39 -7.03
N VAL A 227 -12.94 -1.26 -5.72
CA VAL A 227 -13.16 -2.35 -4.77
C VAL A 227 -14.20 -1.97 -3.72
N VAL A 228 -14.88 -2.97 -3.18
CA VAL A 228 -15.68 -2.86 -1.98
C VAL A 228 -15.06 -3.77 -0.93
N VAL A 229 -14.64 -3.16 0.18
CA VAL A 229 -14.07 -3.86 1.33
C VAL A 229 -15.15 -4.00 2.39
N THR A 230 -15.40 -5.23 2.82
CA THR A 230 -16.31 -5.53 3.93
C THR A 230 -15.48 -5.78 5.18
N LEU A 231 -15.81 -5.06 6.25
CA LEU A 231 -15.21 -5.22 7.57
C LEU A 231 -16.26 -5.69 8.58
N ASN A 232 -15.81 -6.40 9.61
CA ASN A 232 -16.64 -6.63 10.79
C ASN A 232 -16.56 -5.45 11.78
N PRO A 233 -17.38 -5.42 12.85
CA PRO A 233 -17.38 -4.33 13.83
C PRO A 233 -16.09 -4.24 14.67
N LYS A 234 -15.19 -5.23 14.58
CA LYS A 234 -13.86 -5.19 15.19
C LYS A 234 -12.82 -4.54 14.27
N GLY A 235 -13.17 -4.30 13.00
CA GLY A 235 -12.28 -3.76 11.99
C GLY A 235 -11.47 -4.82 11.23
N GLU A 236 -11.80 -6.10 11.37
CA GLU A 236 -11.17 -7.16 10.59
C GLU A 236 -11.79 -7.20 9.20
N ILE A 237 -10.96 -7.38 8.16
CA ILE A 237 -11.41 -7.52 6.79
C ILE A 237 -12.07 -8.90 6.64
N THR A 238 -13.35 -8.94 6.31
CA THR A 238 -14.08 -10.18 6.02
C THR A 238 -14.10 -10.49 4.53
N ARG A 239 -14.10 -9.45 3.67
CA ARG A 239 -14.13 -9.59 2.22
C ARG A 239 -13.51 -8.40 1.50
N VAL A 240 -12.84 -8.64 0.39
CA VAL A 240 -12.45 -7.61 -0.59
C VAL A 240 -12.99 -8.06 -1.95
N SER A 241 -13.85 -7.26 -2.57
CA SER A 241 -14.47 -7.59 -3.85
C SER A 241 -14.17 -6.50 -4.88
N ILE A 242 -13.71 -6.88 -6.07
CA ILE A 242 -13.55 -5.95 -7.19
C ILE A 242 -14.94 -5.70 -7.78
N VAL A 243 -15.33 -4.43 -7.86
CA VAL A 243 -16.59 -3.98 -8.48
C VAL A 243 -16.37 -3.27 -9.82
N GLY A 244 -15.12 -2.94 -10.15
CA GLY A 244 -14.72 -2.41 -11.44
C GLY A 244 -13.23 -2.64 -11.67
N GLU A 245 -12.89 -3.23 -12.82
CA GLU A 245 -11.52 -3.59 -13.19
C GLU A 245 -10.81 -2.42 -13.86
N SER A 246 -9.49 -2.33 -13.68
CA SER A 246 -8.67 -1.28 -14.31
C SER A 246 -8.27 -1.59 -15.76
N GLY A 247 -8.66 -2.77 -16.26
CA GLY A 247 -8.19 -3.35 -17.53
C GLY A 247 -6.79 -3.96 -17.44
N VAL A 248 -6.19 -3.99 -16.24
CA VAL A 248 -4.85 -4.55 -15.99
C VAL A 248 -4.89 -5.40 -14.73
N HIS A 249 -4.96 -6.72 -14.91
CA HIS A 249 -5.09 -7.67 -13.80
C HIS A 249 -4.03 -7.49 -12.69
N ASP A 250 -2.79 -7.15 -13.06
CA ASP A 250 -1.71 -6.90 -12.10
C ASP A 250 -2.00 -5.72 -11.14
N LEU A 251 -2.77 -4.71 -11.59
CA LEU A 251 -3.20 -3.57 -10.78
C LEU A 251 -4.38 -3.94 -9.87
N ASP A 252 -5.34 -4.69 -10.40
CA ASP A 252 -6.49 -5.17 -9.63
C ASP A 252 -6.04 -6.11 -8.50
N ASP A 253 -5.09 -7.00 -8.79
CA ASP A 253 -4.39 -7.81 -7.80
C ASP A 253 -3.66 -6.97 -6.76
N ALA A 254 -2.97 -5.90 -7.19
CA ALA A 254 -2.24 -5.02 -6.27
C ALA A 254 -3.21 -4.38 -5.26
N ALA A 255 -4.42 -4.02 -5.69
CA ALA A 255 -5.44 -3.41 -4.84
C ALA A 255 -5.91 -4.38 -3.75
N ILE A 256 -6.21 -5.62 -4.12
CA ILE A 256 -6.58 -6.67 -3.16
C ILE A 256 -5.43 -6.92 -2.16
N ASN A 257 -4.20 -7.05 -2.66
CA ASN A 257 -3.03 -7.29 -1.83
C ASN A 257 -2.75 -6.13 -0.87
N ALA A 258 -2.95 -4.89 -1.29
CA ALA A 258 -2.77 -3.71 -0.45
C ALA A 258 -3.74 -3.70 0.73
N PHE A 259 -5.02 -4.00 0.51
CA PHE A 259 -5.99 -4.10 1.60
C PHE A 259 -5.68 -5.24 2.56
N ASN A 260 -5.39 -6.44 2.04
CA ASN A 260 -5.02 -7.58 2.86
C ASN A 260 -3.77 -7.34 3.71
N LYS A 261 -2.83 -6.52 3.20
CA LYS A 261 -1.61 -6.14 3.92
C LYS A 261 -1.83 -5.00 4.92
N ALA A 262 -2.73 -4.07 4.62
CA ALA A 262 -3.02 -2.89 5.45
C ALA A 262 -3.95 -3.19 6.63
N GLY A 263 -4.81 -4.20 6.48
CA GLY A 263 -5.71 -4.68 7.54
C GLY A 263 -4.98 -5.37 8.69
N PRO A 264 -5.63 -5.50 9.86
CA PRO A 264 -6.98 -5.00 10.20
C PRO A 264 -7.03 -3.48 10.46
N PHE A 265 -8.24 -2.90 10.47
CA PHE A 265 -8.51 -1.48 10.70
C PHE A 265 -9.30 -1.27 12.01
N PRO A 266 -8.63 -1.26 13.17
CA PRO A 266 -9.27 -1.31 14.48
C PRO A 266 -10.11 -0.06 14.79
N ASN A 267 -11.05 -0.25 15.72
CA ASN A 267 -11.93 0.79 16.27
C ASN A 267 -12.77 1.51 15.20
N PRO A 268 -13.62 0.79 14.44
CA PRO A 268 -14.60 1.44 13.58
C PRO A 268 -15.62 2.25 14.42
N PRO A 269 -16.01 3.46 14.00
CA PRO A 269 -17.08 4.21 14.64
C PRO A 269 -18.39 3.41 14.61
N ARG A 270 -19.09 3.29 15.74
CA ARG A 270 -20.32 2.47 15.81
C ARG A 270 -21.39 2.87 14.80
N GLY A 271 -21.46 4.16 14.44
CA GLY A 271 -22.43 4.69 13.49
C GLY A 271 -22.19 4.32 12.02
N ILE A 272 -21.05 3.72 11.67
CA ILE A 272 -20.76 3.26 10.30
C ILE A 272 -21.18 1.80 10.06
N VAL A 273 -21.56 1.08 11.11
CA VAL A 273 -21.95 -0.33 11.02
C VAL A 273 -23.36 -0.42 10.46
N ASP A 274 -23.53 -1.17 9.37
CA ASP A 274 -24.82 -1.40 8.75
C ASP A 274 -25.72 -2.27 9.63
N ARG A 275 -27.01 -2.35 9.27
CA ARG A 275 -28.01 -3.20 9.97
C ARG A 275 -27.59 -4.67 10.07
N ASN A 276 -26.78 -5.13 9.11
CA ASN A 276 -26.29 -6.50 9.04
C ASN A 276 -25.07 -6.76 9.94
N GLY A 277 -24.58 -5.74 10.66
CA GLY A 277 -23.38 -5.86 11.49
C GLY A 277 -22.07 -5.85 10.70
N GLU A 278 -22.10 -5.37 9.46
CA GLU A 278 -20.92 -5.25 8.59
C GLU A 278 -20.68 -3.79 8.24
N ILE A 279 -19.48 -3.48 7.77
CA ILE A 279 -19.11 -2.14 7.28
C ILE A 279 -18.64 -2.33 5.84
N GLN A 280 -19.33 -1.71 4.88
CA GLN A 280 -18.96 -1.74 3.48
C GLN A 280 -18.29 -0.43 3.07
N ILE A 281 -17.04 -0.53 2.61
CA ILE A 281 -16.23 0.62 2.23
C ILE A 281 -15.90 0.51 0.74
N PRO A 282 -16.53 1.33 -0.12
CA PRO A 282 -16.10 1.47 -1.50
C PRO A 282 -14.78 2.23 -1.55
N TRP A 283 -13.84 1.76 -2.37
CA TRP A 283 -12.54 2.39 -2.57
C TRP A 283 -12.17 2.36 -4.06
N GLU A 284 -11.50 3.41 -4.53
CA GLU A 284 -10.99 3.49 -5.90
C GLU A 284 -9.47 3.71 -5.86
N PHE A 285 -8.73 2.85 -6.55
CA PHE A 285 -7.29 3.03 -6.80
C PHE A 285 -7.14 3.59 -8.20
N ILE A 286 -6.45 4.72 -8.32
CA ILE A 286 -6.26 5.40 -9.60
C ILE A 286 -4.76 5.47 -9.88
N LEU A 287 -4.33 4.88 -10.99
CA LEU A 287 -3.00 4.99 -11.52
C LEU A 287 -3.04 5.82 -12.81
N LYS A 288 -2.20 6.84 -12.87
CA LYS A 288 -2.06 7.70 -14.04
C LYS A 288 -0.74 7.42 -14.76
N THR A 289 -0.82 7.26 -16.08
CA THR A 289 0.30 6.99 -16.99
C THR A 289 0.61 8.15 -17.92
#